data_AF-A0A1I8HVL1-F1
#
_entry.id   AF-A0A1I8HVL1-F1
#
_cell.length_a   1.000
_cell.length_b   1.000
_cell.length_c   1.000
_cell.angle_alpha   90.00
_cell.angle_beta   90.00
_cell.angle_gamma   90.00
#
_symmetry.space_group_name_H-M   'P 1'
#
loop_
_entity.id
_entity.type
_entity.pdbx_description
1 polymer ?
#
loop_
_entity_poly.entity_id
_entity_poly.type
_entity_poly.pdbx_seq_one_letter_code
_entity_poly.pdbx_strand_id
1 'polypeptide(L)'
;AGKATISINFFRLFRAMRLVKLLNRGEHLRTLLWTFIKSFQALPYVALLILMLFFIYAVIGMQMFGKIRLDASTQINRNNNFRTFFSASLVLFRSATGEAWQEILLDCVNGMET
;
A
#
# COMPACT_ATOMS: atom_id res chain seq x y z
N ALA A 1 -0.41 -22.91 21.19
CA ALA A 1 -1.57 -22.13 20.74
C ALA A 1 -1.46 -20.70 21.27
N GLY A 2 -1.06 -19.74 20.43
CA GLY A 2 -0.89 -18.33 20.85
C GLY A 2 -2.25 -17.64 20.97
N LYS A 3 -2.60 -17.20 22.19
CA LYS A 3 -3.80 -16.41 22.43
C LYS A 3 -3.65 -15.05 21.75
N ALA A 4 -4.38 -14.84 20.65
CA ALA A 4 -4.63 -13.51 20.13
C ALA A 4 -5.53 -12.76 21.12
N THR A 5 -4.93 -12.10 22.11
CA THR A 5 -5.65 -11.15 22.95
C THR A 5 -5.97 -9.93 22.09
N ILE A 6 -7.17 -9.89 21.50
CA ILE A 6 -7.71 -8.68 20.87
C ILE A 6 -7.63 -7.59 21.95
N SER A 7 -6.72 -6.64 21.74
CA SER A 7 -6.43 -5.63 22.76
C SER A 7 -7.64 -4.74 22.97
N ILE A 8 -7.85 -4.28 24.20
CA ILE A 8 -8.87 -3.28 24.53
C ILE A 8 -8.67 -2.00 23.70
N ASN A 9 -7.46 -1.73 23.21
CA ASN A 9 -7.17 -0.64 22.27
C ASN A 9 -7.87 -0.81 20.92
N PHE A 10 -8.04 -2.03 20.40
CA PHE A 10 -8.81 -2.25 19.17
C PHE A 10 -10.29 -1.86 19.37
N PHE A 11 -10.88 -2.19 20.52
CA PHE A 11 -12.25 -1.77 20.86
C PHE A 11 -12.40 -0.25 21.03
N ARG A 12 -11.33 0.48 21.34
CA ARG A 12 -11.35 1.96 21.37
C ARG A 12 -11.53 2.57 19.97
N LEU A 13 -11.08 1.91 18.90
CA LEU A 13 -11.29 2.37 17.51
C LEU A 13 -12.79 2.41 17.13
N PHE A 14 -13.62 1.52 17.69
CA PHE A 14 -15.07 1.55 17.46
C PHE A 14 -15.72 2.84 17.98
N ARG A 15 -15.16 3.49 19.00
CA ARG A 15 -15.67 4.80 19.47
C ARG A 15 -15.41 5.89 18.43
N ALA A 16 -14.32 5.81 17.68
CA ALA A 16 -14.02 6.75 16.59
C ALA A 16 -15.01 6.64 15.42
N MET A 17 -15.65 5.48 15.20
CA MET A 17 -16.74 5.34 14.21
C MET A 17 -17.95 6.24 14.49
N ARG A 18 -18.12 6.75 15.74
CA ARG A 18 -19.16 7.75 16.03
C ARG A 18 -18.95 9.05 15.24
N LEU A 19 -17.71 9.41 14.91
CA LEU A 19 -17.41 10.57 14.04
C LEU A 19 -17.89 10.32 12.61
N VAL A 20 -17.73 9.11 12.08
CA VAL A 20 -18.26 8.72 10.76
C VAL A 20 -19.79 8.81 10.74
N LYS A 21 -20.47 8.47 11.85
CA LYS A 21 -21.93 8.68 11.98
C LYS A 21 -22.34 10.16 11.96
N LEU A 22 -21.47 11.09 12.38
CA LEU A 22 -21.74 12.53 12.32
C LEU A 22 -21.74 13.03 10.86
N LEU A 23 -20.87 12.47 10.01
CA LEU A 23 -20.84 12.76 8.56
C LEU A 23 -22.14 12.37 7.84
N ASN A 24 -22.91 11.42 8.40
CA ASN A 24 -24.21 11.00 7.87
C ASN A 24 -25.39 11.90 8.30
N ARG A 25 -25.17 12.97 9.08
CA ARG A 25 -26.24 13.86 9.55
C ARG A 25 -26.63 14.95 8.55
N GLY A 26 -25.73 15.34 7.66
CA GLY A 26 -26.03 16.29 6.58
C GLY A 26 -26.55 15.57 5.35
N GLU A 27 -27.76 15.89 4.88
CA GLU A 27 -28.32 15.30 3.65
C GLU A 27 -27.39 15.51 2.45
N HIS A 28 -26.75 16.67 2.36
CA HIS A 28 -25.81 16.99 1.30
C HIS A 28 -24.54 16.11 1.33
N LEU A 29 -23.95 15.93 2.51
CA LEU A 29 -22.76 15.10 2.68
C LEU A 29 -23.08 13.61 2.46
N ARG A 30 -24.26 13.15 2.88
CA ARG A 30 -24.72 11.78 2.62
C ARG A 30 -24.86 11.53 1.12
N THR A 31 -25.46 12.47 0.37
CA THR A 31 -25.59 12.35 -1.08
C THR A 31 -24.22 12.33 -1.77
N LEU A 32 -23.28 13.18 -1.36
CA LEU A 32 -21.90 13.16 -1.89
C LEU A 32 -21.17 11.85 -1.61
N LEU A 33 -21.27 11.31 -0.39
CA LEU A 33 -20.68 10.01 -0.06
C LEU A 33 -21.34 8.89 -0.87
N TRP A 34 -22.65 8.96 -1.08
CA TRP A 34 -23.39 7.95 -1.84
C TRP A 34 -23.04 7.98 -3.33
N THR A 35 -22.91 9.18 -3.92
CA THR A 35 -22.44 9.33 -5.30
C THR A 35 -21.00 8.87 -5.46
N PHE A 36 -20.12 9.20 -4.50
CA PHE A 36 -18.74 8.72 -4.48
C PHE A 36 -18.66 7.18 -4.44
N ILE A 37 -19.42 6.53 -3.56
CA ILE A 37 -19.49 5.06 -3.48
C ILE A 37 -20.08 4.47 -4.77
N LYS A 38 -21.09 5.11 -5.36
CA LYS A 38 -21.64 4.68 -6.65
C LYS A 38 -20.62 4.72 -7.78
N SER A 39 -19.74 5.72 -7.79
CA SER A 39 -18.66 5.81 -8.78
C SER A 39 -17.71 4.61 -8.72
N PHE A 40 -17.48 3.99 -7.55
CA PHE A 40 -16.67 2.77 -7.46
C PHE A 40 -17.28 1.55 -8.15
N GLN A 41 -18.62 1.48 -8.27
CA GLN A 41 -19.27 0.37 -8.98
C GLN A 41 -18.89 0.31 -10.46
N ALA A 42 -18.48 1.44 -11.05
CA ALA A 42 -18.03 1.51 -12.44
C ALA A 42 -16.51 1.23 -12.61
N LEU A 43 -15.74 1.16 -11.51
CA LEU A 43 -14.29 1.05 -11.55
C LEU A 43 -13.65 -0.35 -11.30
N PRO A 44 -14.37 -1.48 -11.14
CA PRO A 44 -13.71 -2.73 -10.77
C PRO A 44 -12.74 -3.23 -11.84
N TYR A 45 -13.05 -3.04 -13.13
CA TYR A 45 -12.17 -3.45 -14.22
C TYR A 45 -10.87 -2.65 -14.25
N VAL A 46 -10.95 -1.33 -14.02
CA VAL A 46 -9.76 -0.47 -13.96
C VAL A 46 -8.91 -0.83 -12.74
N ALA A 47 -9.53 -1.04 -11.58
CA ALA A 47 -8.82 -1.48 -10.38
C ALA A 47 -8.12 -2.84 -10.59
N LEU A 48 -8.77 -3.78 -11.29
CA LEU A 48 -8.19 -5.07 -11.63
C LEU A 48 -6.99 -4.94 -12.56
N LEU A 49 -7.05 -4.05 -13.57
CA LEU A 49 -5.91 -3.75 -14.43
C LEU A 49 -4.72 -3.18 -13.64
N ILE A 50 -4.99 -2.26 -12.70
CA ILE A 50 -3.95 -1.71 -11.82
C ILE A 50 -3.36 -2.83 -10.96
N LEU A 51 -4.18 -3.67 -10.33
CA LEU A 51 -3.70 -4.80 -9.53
C LEU A 51 -2.86 -5.79 -10.36
N MET A 52 -3.26 -6.05 -11.61
CA MET A 52 -2.50 -6.88 -12.53
C MET A 52 -1.13 -6.26 -12.86
N LEU A 53 -1.07 -4.96 -13.09
CA LEU A 53 0.18 -4.22 -13.28
C LEU A 53 1.10 -4.39 -12.05
N PHE A 54 0.57 -4.13 -10.85
CA PHE A 54 1.31 -4.31 -9.60
C PHE A 54 1.80 -5.75 -9.41
N PHE A 55 0.99 -6.74 -9.77
CA PHE A 55 1.37 -8.15 -9.68
C PHE A 55 2.56 -8.47 -10.61
N ILE A 56 2.48 -8.08 -11.88
CA ILE A 56 3.53 -8.32 -12.87
C ILE A 56 4.84 -7.65 -12.42
N TYR A 57 4.79 -6.36 -12.09
CA TYR A 57 5.98 -5.61 -11.69
C TYR A 57 6.55 -6.10 -10.34
N ALA A 58 5.71 -6.57 -9.41
CA ALA A 58 6.22 -7.12 -8.16
C ALA A 58 7.00 -8.42 -8.41
N VAL A 59 6.50 -9.31 -9.27
CA VAL A 59 7.21 -10.54 -9.65
C VAL A 59 8.52 -10.23 -10.38
N ILE A 60 8.50 -9.31 -11.35
CA ILE A 60 9.71 -8.86 -12.06
C ILE A 60 10.72 -8.27 -11.06
N GLY A 61 10.27 -7.36 -10.19
CA GLY A 61 11.10 -6.71 -9.19
C GLY A 61 11.73 -7.72 -8.21
N MET A 62 11.01 -8.75 -7.81
CA MET A 62 11.58 -9.82 -6.98
C MET A 62 12.70 -10.59 -7.69
N GLN A 63 12.52 -10.90 -8.98
CA GLN A 63 13.53 -11.64 -9.75
C GLN A 63 14.77 -10.80 -10.04
N MET A 64 14.60 -9.51 -10.32
CA MET A 64 15.71 -8.61 -10.66
C MET A 64 16.40 -8.05 -9.42
N PHE A 65 15.65 -7.55 -8.45
CA PHE A 65 16.15 -6.77 -7.31
C PHE A 65 16.09 -7.52 -5.97
N GLY A 66 15.60 -8.76 -5.94
CA GLY A 66 15.46 -9.53 -4.69
C GLY A 66 16.79 -9.91 -4.03
N LYS A 67 17.90 -9.85 -4.76
CA LYS A 67 19.25 -10.18 -4.27
C LYS A 67 20.06 -8.97 -3.78
N ILE A 68 19.56 -7.74 -3.98
CA ILE A 68 20.26 -6.52 -3.55
C ILE A 68 20.51 -6.58 -2.03
N ARG A 69 21.70 -6.14 -1.61
CA ARG A 69 22.05 -6.02 -0.19
C ARG A 69 21.16 -4.97 0.46
N LEU A 70 20.61 -5.32 1.63
CA LEU A 70 19.81 -4.40 2.41
C LEU A 70 20.75 -3.51 3.22
N ASP A 71 20.63 -2.20 3.04
CA ASP A 71 21.36 -1.21 3.82
C ASP A 71 20.36 -0.31 4.56
N ALA A 72 20.63 -0.01 5.83
CA ALA A 72 19.81 0.90 6.61
C ALA A 72 19.99 2.37 6.20
N SER A 73 21.08 2.69 5.49
CA SER A 73 21.37 4.04 5.01
C SER A 73 20.68 4.39 3.68
N THR A 74 20.12 3.38 2.98
CA THR A 74 19.48 3.54 1.67
C THR A 74 17.97 3.31 1.74
N GLN A 75 17.28 3.60 0.64
CA GLN A 75 15.87 3.25 0.48
C GLN A 75 15.66 1.74 0.34
N ILE A 76 16.69 0.95 -0.01
CA ILE A 76 16.59 -0.52 -0.07
C ILE A 76 17.03 -1.11 1.28
N ASN A 77 16.06 -1.20 2.18
CA ASN A 77 16.28 -1.63 3.56
C ASN A 77 15.33 -2.78 3.97
N ARG A 78 15.39 -3.20 5.24
CA ARG A 78 14.57 -4.31 5.75
C ARG A 78 13.06 -4.08 5.59
N ASN A 79 12.60 -2.84 5.58
CA ASN A 79 11.18 -2.49 5.46
C ASN A 79 10.77 -2.17 4.01
N ASN A 80 11.72 -1.85 3.13
CA ASN A 80 11.49 -1.44 1.75
C ASN A 80 12.42 -2.23 0.82
N ASN A 81 11.98 -3.40 0.37
CA ASN A 81 12.78 -4.30 -0.48
C ASN A 81 11.93 -5.19 -1.39
N PHE A 82 12.61 -5.89 -2.29
CA PHE A 82 12.02 -6.82 -3.26
C PHE A 82 12.20 -8.30 -2.89
N ARG A 83 12.34 -8.67 -1.61
CA ARG A 83 12.57 -10.09 -1.22
C ARG A 83 11.30 -10.95 -1.19
N THR A 84 10.16 -10.32 -0.92
CA THR A 84 8.86 -11.00 -0.84
C THR A 84 7.84 -10.24 -1.66
N PHE A 85 6.79 -10.94 -2.10
CA PHE A 85 5.76 -10.36 -2.96
C PHE A 85 5.11 -9.13 -2.31
N PHE A 86 4.67 -9.24 -1.06
CA PHE A 86 4.00 -8.14 -0.37
C PHE A 86 4.93 -6.94 -0.15
N SER A 87 6.19 -7.19 0.19
CA SER A 87 7.19 -6.13 0.31
C SER A 87 7.42 -5.43 -1.04
N ALA A 88 7.62 -6.20 -2.12
CA ALA A 88 7.80 -5.66 -3.47
C ALA A 88 6.58 -4.84 -3.92
N SER A 89 5.37 -5.33 -3.65
CA SER A 89 4.13 -4.59 -3.93
C SER A 89 4.04 -3.28 -3.12
N LEU A 90 4.50 -3.26 -1.87
CA LEU A 90 4.56 -2.04 -1.07
C LEU A 90 5.59 -1.04 -1.61
N VAL A 91 6.77 -1.49 -2.05
CA VAL A 91 7.76 -0.61 -2.71
C VAL A 91 7.14 0.01 -3.97
N LEU A 92 6.51 -0.79 -4.82
CA LEU A 92 5.83 -0.30 -6.02
C LEU A 92 4.67 0.65 -5.70
N PHE A 93 3.97 0.42 -4.58
CA PHE A 93 2.90 1.30 -4.13
C PHE A 93 3.44 2.66 -3.72
N ARG A 94 4.52 2.69 -2.94
CA ARG A 94 5.22 3.93 -2.58
C ARG A 94 5.70 4.68 -3.82
N SER A 95 6.27 3.96 -4.79
CA SER A 95 6.67 4.55 -6.07
C SER A 95 5.48 5.10 -6.87
N ALA A 96 4.34 4.41 -6.89
CA ALA A 96 3.14 4.85 -7.59
C ALA A 96 2.49 6.08 -6.94
N THR A 97 2.63 6.24 -5.62
CA THR A 97 2.22 7.47 -4.91
C THR A 97 3.24 8.62 -5.06
N GLY A 98 4.36 8.38 -5.75
CA GLY A 98 5.41 9.38 -5.96
C GLY A 98 6.33 9.59 -4.76
N GLU A 99 6.29 8.71 -3.75
CA GLU A 99 7.10 8.83 -2.54
C GLU A 99 8.50 8.25 -2.79
N ALA A 100 9.52 9.11 -2.81
CA ALA A 100 10.95 8.72 -2.87
C ALA A 100 11.33 7.75 -4.01
N TRP A 101 10.54 7.69 -5.09
CA TRP A 101 10.73 6.74 -6.20
C TRP A 101 12.08 6.92 -6.91
N GLN A 102 12.58 8.15 -6.96
CA GLN A 102 13.89 8.47 -7.56
C GLN A 102 15.04 7.87 -6.76
N GLU A 103 14.98 7.97 -5.43
CA GLU A 103 15.98 7.38 -4.54
C GLU A 103 15.93 5.85 -4.59
N ILE A 104 14.74 5.26 -4.60
CA ILE A 104 14.55 3.81 -4.78
C ILE A 104 15.18 3.34 -6.10
N LEU A 105 15.00 4.09 -7.18
CA LEU A 105 15.60 3.79 -8.48
C LEU A 105 17.13 3.83 -8.40
N LEU A 106 17.71 4.91 -7.88
CA LEU A 106 19.15 5.09 -7.77
C LEU A 106 19.79 3.99 -6.92
N ASP A 107 19.16 3.63 -5.79
CA ASP A 107 19.63 2.56 -4.92
C ASP A 107 19.52 1.18 -5.57
N CYS A 108 18.49 0.95 -6.39
CA CYS A 108 18.40 -0.29 -7.18
C CYS A 108 19.52 -0.37 -8.24
N VAL A 109 19.85 0.76 -8.90
CA VAL A 109 20.93 0.81 -9.89
C VAL A 109 22.28 0.55 -9.22
N ASN A 110 22.60 1.28 -8.17
CA ASN A 110 23.87 1.14 -7.44
C ASN A 110 24.01 -0.25 -6.81
N GLY A 111 22.91 -0.81 -6.29
CA GLY A 111 22.91 -2.14 -5.67
C GLY A 111 23.02 -3.31 -6.64
N MET A 112 22.90 -3.08 -7.96
CA MET A 112 23.16 -4.09 -8.98
C MET A 112 24.64 -4.18 -9.38
N GLU A 113 25.42 -3.11 -9.16
CA GLU A 113 26.85 -3.06 -9.51
C GLU A 113 27.76 -3.77 -8.48
N THR A 114 27.21 -4.06 -7.29
CA THR A 114 27.91 -4.72 -6.17
C THR A 114 27.51 -6.18 -5.98
#